data_AF-A0A1D9C8X1-F1
#
_entry.id   AF-A0A1D9C8X1-F1
#
_cell.length_a   1.000
_cell.length_b   1.000
_cell.length_c   1.000
_cell.angle_alpha   90.00
_cell.angle_beta   90.00
_cell.angle_gamma   90.00
#
_symmetry.space_group_name_H-M   'P 1'
#
loop_
_entity.id
_entity.type
_entity.pdbx_description
1 polymer ?
#
loop_
_entity_poly.entity_id
_entity_poly.type
_entity_poly.pdbx_seq_one_letter_code
_entity_poly.pdbx_strand_id
1 'polypeptide(L)'
;MGYGGGVIGRYSDVPEQFPGIAHFHTIRVNQVASKFYDTHYLRALCDLWEFRGSGLLNMHGSTGDIIFLGTVTEQLEPIFQEMAHHLQTDLGGSGSNLRTPSCCIGKARCEWACYDTQAMCYELTMHYQDELH
;
A
#
# COMPACT_ATOMS: atom_id res chain seq x y z
N MET A 1 -6.70 7.71 -14.82
CA MET A 1 -7.64 6.64 -14.45
C MET A 1 -8.13 6.92 -13.04
N GLY A 2 -9.33 6.49 -12.65
CA GLY A 2 -9.83 6.67 -11.29
C GLY A 2 -10.00 5.32 -10.60
N TYR A 3 -9.64 5.23 -9.32
CA TYR A 3 -9.80 4.01 -8.51
C TYR A 3 -11.00 4.15 -7.57
N GLY A 4 -11.72 3.05 -7.37
CA GLY A 4 -12.80 2.93 -6.38
C GLY A 4 -12.32 2.43 -5.02
N GLY A 5 -11.07 1.99 -4.91
CA GLY A 5 -10.46 1.45 -3.69
C GLY A 5 -9.03 1.95 -3.41
N GLY A 6 -8.43 1.44 -2.33
CA GLY A 6 -7.05 1.71 -1.92
C GLY A 6 -6.90 2.66 -0.73
N VAL A 7 -7.93 3.44 -0.40
CA VAL A 7 -7.94 4.35 0.74
C VAL A 7 -9.10 4.03 1.69
N ILE A 8 -8.82 3.91 2.98
CA ILE A 8 -9.83 3.74 4.03
C ILE A 8 -10.00 5.06 4.77
N GLY A 9 -11.10 5.75 4.49
CA GLY A 9 -11.48 6.97 5.19
C GLY A 9 -11.78 6.70 6.67
N ARG A 10 -11.18 7.52 7.54
CA ARG A 10 -11.42 7.52 8.99
C ARG A 10 -11.36 8.95 9.52
N TYR A 11 -12.26 9.23 10.46
CA TYR A 11 -12.44 10.52 11.11
C TYR A 11 -12.52 10.31 12.62
N SER A 12 -11.96 11.24 13.39
CA SER A 12 -12.12 11.28 14.85
C SER A 12 -13.57 11.64 15.21
N ASP A 13 -14.12 11.03 16.25
CA ASP A 13 -15.43 11.37 16.83
C ASP A 13 -15.36 12.59 17.76
N VAL A 14 -14.15 13.00 18.16
CA VAL A 14 -13.87 14.19 18.99
C VAL A 14 -12.81 15.11 18.33
N PRO A 15 -13.09 15.67 17.13
CA PRO A 15 -12.12 16.44 16.35
C PRO A 15 -11.69 17.75 17.04
N GLU A 16 -12.53 18.34 17.90
CA GLU A 16 -12.18 19.54 18.67
C GLU A 16 -11.11 19.25 19.73
N GLN A 17 -11.13 18.05 20.33
CA GLN A 17 -10.15 17.63 21.33
C GLN A 17 -8.83 17.20 20.67
N PHE A 18 -8.90 16.54 19.51
CA PHE A 18 -7.74 16.02 18.79
C PHE A 18 -7.77 16.46 17.31
N PRO A 19 -7.54 17.75 17.02
CA PRO A 19 -7.67 18.30 15.66
C PRO A 19 -6.66 17.69 14.68
N GLY A 20 -5.48 17.27 15.15
CA GLY A 20 -4.45 16.64 14.31
C GLY A 20 -4.82 15.27 13.72
N ILE A 21 -5.88 14.65 14.22
CA ILE A 21 -6.42 13.37 13.70
C ILE A 21 -7.90 13.48 13.32
N ALA A 22 -8.41 14.70 13.13
CA ALA A 22 -9.78 14.91 12.67
C ALA A 22 -10.05 14.13 11.38
N HIS A 23 -9.07 14.13 10.46
CA HIS A 23 -8.97 13.20 9.34
C HIS A 23 -7.73 12.34 9.56
N PHE A 24 -7.88 11.02 9.48
CA PHE A 24 -6.78 10.09 9.70
C PHE A 24 -6.88 8.87 8.78
N HIS A 25 -6.87 9.15 7.49
CA HIS A 25 -7.11 8.15 6.45
C HIS A 25 -5.94 7.18 6.32
N THR A 26 -6.25 5.92 6.01
CA THR A 26 -5.25 4.89 5.76
C THR A 26 -5.10 4.67 4.25
N ILE A 27 -3.88 4.69 3.72
CA ILE A 27 -3.58 4.35 2.33
C ILE A 27 -2.93 2.96 2.29
N ARG A 28 -3.44 2.09 1.43
CA ARG A 28 -2.86 0.78 1.15
C ARG A 28 -1.92 0.92 -0.04
N VAL A 29 -0.66 0.57 0.14
CA VAL A 29 0.38 0.63 -0.90
C VAL A 29 0.76 -0.80 -1.27
N ASN A 30 0.69 -1.13 -2.56
CA ASN A 30 0.92 -2.48 -3.05
C ASN A 30 2.37 -2.90 -2.81
N GLN A 31 2.57 -4.04 -2.14
CA GLN A 31 3.89 -4.54 -1.82
C GLN A 31 4.50 -5.39 -2.94
N VAL A 32 5.82 -5.37 -3.05
CA VAL A 32 6.58 -6.35 -3.83
C VAL A 32 6.36 -7.79 -3.32
N ALA A 33 6.33 -8.75 -4.25
CA ALA A 33 6.11 -10.16 -3.92
C ALA A 33 7.11 -10.68 -2.87
N SER A 34 6.61 -11.36 -1.85
CA SER A 34 7.36 -11.83 -0.67
C SER A 34 8.11 -10.74 0.11
N LYS A 35 7.82 -9.46 -0.09
CA LYS A 35 8.29 -8.34 0.75
C LYS A 35 9.83 -8.18 0.78
N PHE A 36 10.50 -8.43 -0.35
CA PHE A 36 11.92 -8.13 -0.52
C PHE A 36 12.12 -6.67 -0.93
N TYR A 37 12.84 -5.89 -0.12
CA TYR A 37 13.06 -4.49 -0.38
C TYR A 37 14.54 -4.15 -0.45
N ASP A 38 14.87 -3.19 -1.30
CA ASP A 38 16.11 -2.44 -1.17
C ASP A 38 15.91 -1.25 -0.21
N THR A 39 17.01 -0.80 0.41
CA THR A 39 16.94 0.30 1.39
C THR A 39 16.71 1.68 0.76
N HIS A 40 16.93 1.85 -0.55
CA HIS A 40 16.66 3.10 -1.22
C HIS A 40 15.15 3.30 -1.40
N TYR A 41 14.44 2.27 -1.86
CA TYR A 41 13.00 2.24 -1.97
C TYR A 41 12.29 2.51 -0.64
N LEU A 42 12.69 1.81 0.43
CA LEU A 42 12.08 2.03 1.75
C LEU A 42 12.32 3.44 2.28
N ARG A 43 13.51 4.01 2.09
CA ARG A 43 13.79 5.41 2.48
C ARG A 43 12.93 6.38 1.68
N ALA A 44 12.80 6.19 0.37
CA ALA A 44 11.96 7.05 -0.47
C ALA A 44 10.47 7.00 -0.06
N LEU A 45 9.95 5.83 0.33
CA LEU A 45 8.61 5.72 0.91
C LEU A 45 8.49 6.47 2.25
N CYS A 46 9.51 6.35 3.12
CA CYS A 46 9.53 7.08 4.39
C CYS A 46 9.58 8.60 4.16
N ASP A 47 10.42 9.10 3.26
CA ASP A 47 10.55 10.53 2.96
C ASP A 47 9.22 11.11 2.46
N LEU A 48 8.55 10.40 1.54
CA LEU A 48 7.20 10.74 1.08
C LEU A 48 6.20 10.77 2.24
N TRP A 49 6.20 9.72 3.06
CA TRP A 49 5.19 9.57 4.11
C TRP A 49 5.41 10.52 5.30
N GLU A 50 6.66 10.86 5.61
CA GLU A 50 7.00 11.89 6.58
C GLU A 50 6.54 13.27 6.09
N PHE A 51 6.68 13.56 4.79
CA PHE A 51 6.27 14.85 4.23
C PHE A 51 4.75 15.03 4.12
N ARG A 52 4.00 13.96 3.78
CA ARG A 52 2.56 14.05 3.43
C ARG A 52 1.62 13.29 4.37
N GLY A 53 2.14 12.58 5.34
CA GLY A 53 1.37 11.72 6.24
C GLY A 53 1.73 11.93 7.71
N SER A 54 1.36 10.96 8.53
CA SER A 54 1.64 10.97 9.97
C SER A 54 3.04 10.47 10.34
N GLY A 55 3.77 9.87 9.39
CA GLY A 55 4.99 9.10 9.66
C GLY A 55 4.75 7.72 10.27
N LEU A 56 3.50 7.33 10.58
CA LEU A 56 3.16 6.02 11.15
C LEU A 56 2.88 4.98 10.05
N LEU A 57 3.41 3.78 10.23
CA LEU A 57 3.31 2.70 9.26
C LEU A 57 2.87 1.38 9.93
N ASN A 58 2.14 0.54 9.19
CA ASN A 58 2.17 -0.90 9.44
C ASN A 58 2.98 -1.58 8.33
N MET A 59 4.00 -2.34 8.73
CA MET A 59 4.84 -3.16 7.86
C MET A 59 4.63 -4.62 8.24
N HIS A 60 3.54 -5.28 7.82
CA HIS A 60 2.57 -4.92 6.77
C HIS A 60 1.13 -5.07 7.29
N GLY A 61 0.15 -4.68 6.48
CA GLY A 61 -1.24 -5.13 6.67
C GLY A 61 -1.36 -6.65 6.48
N SER A 62 -2.35 -7.27 7.12
CA SER A 62 -2.50 -8.73 7.12
C SER A 62 -2.67 -9.34 5.73
N THR A 63 -3.26 -8.60 4.78
CA THR A 63 -3.40 -9.03 3.37
C THR A 63 -2.06 -9.00 2.63
N GLY A 64 -1.20 -8.03 2.94
CA GLY A 64 0.12 -7.89 2.31
C GLY A 64 0.62 -6.46 2.20
N ASP A 65 -0.29 -5.48 2.10
CA ASP A 65 0.01 -4.09 1.76
C ASP A 65 0.95 -3.41 2.76
N ILE A 66 1.77 -2.48 2.27
CA ILE A 66 2.36 -1.46 3.14
C ILE A 66 1.23 -0.51 3.54
N ILE A 67 1.14 -0.17 4.83
CA ILE A 67 0.08 0.68 5.34
C ILE A 67 0.63 2.04 5.73
N PHE A 68 0.22 3.06 5.00
CA PHE A 68 0.42 4.47 5.33
C PHE A 68 -0.73 4.89 6.26
N LEU A 69 -0.44 5.02 7.56
CA LEU A 69 -1.46 5.13 8.60
C LEU A 69 -1.68 6.59 9.02
N GLY A 70 -2.64 7.27 8.40
CA GLY A 70 -3.07 8.60 8.82
C GLY A 70 -2.55 9.71 7.93
N THR A 71 -3.44 10.25 7.12
CA THR A 71 -3.28 11.51 6.39
C THR A 71 -4.65 12.17 6.21
N VAL A 72 -4.68 13.33 5.56
CA VAL A 72 -5.87 14.12 5.29
C VAL A 72 -6.32 13.95 3.83
N THR A 73 -7.56 14.32 3.53
CA THR A 73 -8.19 14.10 2.22
C THR A 73 -7.42 14.77 1.09
N GLU A 74 -6.90 15.98 1.34
CA GLU A 74 -6.19 16.81 0.36
C GLU A 74 -4.83 16.24 -0.03
N GLN A 75 -4.26 15.32 0.77
CA GLN A 75 -2.98 14.69 0.49
C GLN A 75 -3.11 13.38 -0.28
N LEU A 76 -4.32 12.82 -0.44
CA LEU A 76 -4.52 11.52 -1.09
C LEU A 76 -4.01 11.52 -2.54
N GLU A 77 -4.44 12.49 -3.34
CA GLU A 77 -4.02 12.61 -4.74
C GLU A 77 -2.53 12.96 -4.87
N PRO A 78 -1.97 13.96 -4.13
CA PRO A 78 -0.53 14.20 -4.13
C PRO A 78 0.33 12.98 -3.78
N ILE A 79 -0.08 12.19 -2.78
CA ILE A 79 0.64 10.96 -2.41
C ILE A 79 0.57 9.94 -3.56
N PHE A 80 -0.61 9.74 -4.14
CA PHE A 80 -0.79 8.83 -5.28
C PHE A 80 0.10 9.21 -6.47
N GLN A 81 0.10 10.49 -6.84
CA GLN A 81 0.90 11.02 -7.95
C GLN A 81 2.41 10.83 -7.70
N GLU A 82 2.87 11.07 -6.47
CA GLU A 82 4.29 10.85 -6.12
C GLU A 82 4.67 9.36 -6.23
N MET A 83 3.84 8.47 -5.69
CA MET A 83 4.07 7.02 -5.75
C MET A 83 4.09 6.53 -7.21
N ALA A 84 3.12 6.93 -8.02
CA ALA A 84 3.00 6.50 -9.40
C ALA A 84 4.14 7.03 -10.28
N HIS A 85 4.48 8.31 -10.18
CA HIS A 85 5.44 8.96 -11.08
C HIS A 85 6.90 8.82 -10.66
N HIS A 86 7.18 8.74 -9.35
CA HIS A 86 8.55 8.76 -8.83
C HIS A 86 8.98 7.45 -8.20
N LEU A 87 8.06 6.69 -7.63
CA LEU A 87 8.36 5.41 -6.97
C LEU A 87 7.92 4.18 -7.78
N GLN A 88 7.28 4.39 -8.93
CA GLN A 88 6.71 3.32 -9.77
C GLN A 88 5.87 2.32 -8.96
N THR A 89 5.14 2.84 -7.98
CA THR A 89 4.40 2.06 -6.99
C THR A 89 2.94 2.44 -7.06
N ASP A 90 2.06 1.44 -6.99
CA ASP A 90 0.63 1.62 -7.06
C ASP A 90 -0.06 1.37 -5.71
N LEU A 91 -1.34 1.73 -5.65
CA LEU A 91 -2.21 1.43 -4.52
C LEU A 91 -2.53 -0.07 -4.44
N GLY A 92 -2.80 -0.51 -3.22
CA GLY A 92 -3.36 -1.82 -2.93
C GLY A 92 -4.89 -1.82 -2.99
N GLY A 93 -5.51 -3.00 -2.90
CA GLY A 93 -6.95 -3.15 -3.04
C GLY A 93 -7.75 -2.92 -1.74
N SER A 94 -8.95 -2.34 -1.85
CA SER A 94 -9.95 -2.29 -0.78
C SER A 94 -11.37 -2.11 -1.31
N GLY A 95 -12.38 -2.64 -0.60
CA GLY A 95 -13.78 -2.57 -1.01
C GLY A 95 -14.26 -3.90 -1.61
N SER A 96 -15.33 -3.88 -2.39
CA SER A 96 -15.89 -5.10 -3.00
C SER A 96 -15.19 -5.45 -4.30
N ASN A 97 -13.87 -5.64 -4.25
CA ASN A 97 -12.98 -5.86 -5.38
C ASN A 97 -11.91 -6.93 -5.06
N LEU A 98 -11.08 -7.29 -6.04
CA LEU A 98 -9.90 -8.12 -5.82
C LEU A 98 -8.98 -7.39 -4.84
N ARG A 99 -8.48 -8.11 -3.84
CA ARG A 99 -7.53 -7.56 -2.87
C ARG A 99 -6.12 -7.92 -3.29
N THR A 100 -5.16 -7.13 -2.80
CA THR A 100 -3.74 -7.30 -3.08
C THR A 100 -3.29 -8.75 -2.87
N PRO A 101 -2.89 -9.46 -3.94
CA PRO A 101 -2.34 -10.80 -3.81
C PRO A 101 -1.07 -10.79 -2.96
N SER A 102 -0.84 -11.86 -2.21
CA SER A 102 0.41 -12.07 -1.48
C SER A 102 0.84 -13.53 -1.55
N CYS A 103 2.13 -13.76 -1.35
CA CYS A 103 2.72 -15.09 -1.44
C CYS A 103 3.78 -15.31 -0.37
N CYS A 104 4.10 -16.59 -0.13
CA CYS A 104 5.26 -16.97 0.69
C CYS A 104 6.57 -16.64 -0.03
N ILE A 105 7.70 -16.89 0.62
CA ILE A 105 9.04 -16.63 0.06
C ILE A 105 9.34 -17.42 -1.22
N GLY A 106 8.64 -18.54 -1.43
CA GLY A 106 8.79 -19.37 -2.62
C GLY A 106 10.21 -19.83 -2.87
N LYS A 107 10.54 -20.01 -4.16
CA LYS A 107 11.86 -20.49 -4.60
C LYS A 107 13.00 -19.51 -4.32
N ALA A 108 12.72 -18.27 -3.89
CA ALA A 108 13.79 -17.32 -3.55
C ALA A 108 14.63 -17.79 -2.37
N ARG A 109 14.04 -18.54 -1.43
CA ARG A 109 14.77 -19.05 -0.25
C ARG A 109 14.11 -20.26 0.43
N CYS A 110 13.33 -21.05 -0.30
CA CYS A 110 12.74 -22.28 0.20
C CYS A 110 12.91 -23.40 -0.84
N GLU A 111 13.61 -24.46 -0.46
CA GLU A 111 13.88 -25.65 -1.27
C GLU A 111 12.63 -26.54 -1.46
N TRP A 112 11.53 -26.24 -0.75
CA TRP A 112 10.24 -26.94 -0.89
C TRP A 112 9.25 -26.21 -1.81
N ALA A 113 9.68 -25.13 -2.48
CA ALA A 113 8.82 -24.43 -3.41
C ALA A 113 8.57 -25.27 -4.68
N CYS A 114 7.33 -25.72 -4.86
CA CYS A 114 6.95 -26.53 -6.02
C CYS A 114 6.71 -25.71 -7.30
N TYR A 115 6.60 -24.39 -7.19
CA TYR A 115 6.45 -23.46 -8.32
C TYR A 115 6.93 -22.06 -7.94
N ASP A 116 6.98 -21.16 -8.92
CA ASP A 116 7.37 -19.76 -8.71
C ASP A 116 6.20 -18.93 -8.14
N THR A 117 6.05 -18.95 -6.82
CA THR A 117 4.98 -18.22 -6.12
C THR A 117 5.07 -16.71 -6.32
N GLN A 118 6.27 -16.16 -6.44
CA GLN A 118 6.50 -14.73 -6.63
C GLN A 118 6.09 -14.29 -8.02
N ALA A 119 6.51 -15.02 -9.06
CA ALA A 119 6.14 -14.71 -10.43
C ALA A 119 4.62 -14.80 -10.64
N MET A 120 3.97 -15.84 -10.09
CA MET A 120 2.52 -15.96 -10.16
C MET A 120 1.80 -14.83 -9.42
N CYS A 121 2.25 -14.49 -8.19
CA CYS A 121 1.68 -13.39 -7.43
C CYS A 121 1.77 -12.06 -8.19
N TYR A 122 2.94 -11.77 -8.79
CA TYR A 122 3.14 -10.56 -9.58
C TYR A 122 2.28 -10.57 -10.86
N GLU A 123 2.28 -11.68 -11.61
CA GLU A 123 1.54 -11.80 -12.86
C GLU A 123 0.05 -11.60 -12.65
N LEU A 124 -0.56 -12.28 -11.67
CA LEU A 124 -1.98 -12.13 -11.36
C LEU A 124 -2.31 -10.71 -10.88
N THR A 125 -1.41 -10.09 -10.10
CA THR A 125 -1.58 -8.70 -9.65
C THR A 125 -1.60 -7.74 -10.84
N MET A 126 -0.70 -7.93 -11.81
CA MET A 126 -0.63 -7.09 -13.00
C MET A 126 -1.75 -7.36 -14.01
N HIS A 127 -2.16 -8.63 -14.15
CA HIS A 127 -3.20 -9.04 -15.09
C HIS A 127 -4.58 -8.52 -14.66
N TYR A 128 -4.90 -8.58 -13.37
CA TYR A 128 -6.19 -8.18 -12.81
C TYR A 128 -6.14 -6.81 -12.12
N GLN A 129 -5.40 -5.85 -12.70
CA GLN A 129 -5.29 -4.49 -12.13
C GLN A 129 -6.63 -3.75 -12.07
N ASP A 130 -7.50 -3.96 -13.06
CA ASP A 130 -8.83 -3.33 -13.12
C ASP A 130 -9.74 -3.88 -12.01
N GLU A 131 -9.72 -5.20 -11.78
CA GLU A 131 -10.51 -5.82 -10.72
C GLU A 131 -9.98 -5.53 -9.32
N LEU A 132 -8.74 -5.03 -9.18
CA LEU A 132 -8.13 -4.70 -7.89
C LEU A 132 -8.53 -3.31 -7.35
N HIS A 133 -8.96 -2.42 -8.24
CA HIS A 133 -9.34 -1.03 -7.93
C HIS A 133 -10.81 -0.73 -8.17
#